data_AF-A0A4Y2QTC4-F1
#
_entry.id   AF-A0A4Y2QTC4-F1
#
_cell.length_a   1.000
_cell.length_b   1.000
_cell.length_c   1.000
_cell.angle_alpha   90.00
_cell.angle_beta   90.00
_cell.angle_gamma   90.00
#
_symmetry.space_group_name_H-M   'P 1'
#
loop_
_entity.id
_entity.type
_entity.pdbx_description
1 polymer ?
#
loop_
_entity_poly.entity_id
_entity_poly.type
_entity_poly.pdbx_seq_one_letter_code
_entity_poly.pdbx_strand_id
1 'polypeptide(L)'
;MSMSMFKGQGKRIEDKVAPCVVCETPNRPTVKMFPSVNICPGDWVPEYSGYIVGNFYGKLRSEFTCVDQDPDVYNITTKAKTDPNILPVKVETSKNSIPCAVCSK
;
A
#
# COMPACT_ATOMS: atom_id res chain seq x y z
N MET A 1 -20.28 21.87 12.36
CA MET A 1 -18.88 21.38 12.27
C MET A 1 -18.70 20.69 10.93
N SER A 2 -17.96 21.29 9.99
CA SER A 2 -17.66 20.66 8.70
C SER A 2 -16.44 19.76 8.86
N MET A 3 -16.61 18.46 8.65
CA MET A 3 -15.49 17.52 8.64
C MET A 3 -14.62 17.82 7.42
N SER A 4 -13.45 18.41 7.67
CA SER A 4 -12.40 18.52 6.67
C SER A 4 -11.88 17.12 6.35
N MET A 5 -12.47 16.48 5.34
CA MET A 5 -11.90 15.32 4.66
C MET A 5 -10.56 15.75 4.08
N PHE A 6 -9.46 15.37 4.74
CA PHE A 6 -8.13 15.46 4.15
C PHE A 6 -8.11 14.54 2.93
N LYS A 7 -8.30 15.16 1.77
CA LYS A 7 -8.19 14.55 0.45
C LYS A 7 -6.75 14.07 0.32
N GLY A 8 -6.53 12.77 0.53
CA GLY A 8 -5.27 12.09 0.27
C GLY A 8 -4.88 12.28 -1.19
N GLN A 9 -4.15 13.36 -1.47
CA GLN A 9 -3.48 13.54 -2.73
C GLN A 9 -2.37 12.50 -2.74
N GLY A 10 -2.61 11.36 -3.40
CA GLY A 10 -1.61 10.34 -3.63
C GLY A 10 -0.36 11.00 -4.20
N LYS A 11 0.70 11.06 -3.39
CA LYS A 11 2.03 11.49 -3.86
C LYS A 11 2.33 10.65 -5.10
N ARG A 12 2.84 11.26 -6.18
CA ARG A 12 3.33 10.50 -7.33
C ARG A 12 4.49 9.64 -6.83
N ILE A 13 4.20 8.37 -6.56
CA ILE A 13 5.15 7.33 -6.15
C ILE A 13 5.86 6.69 -7.35
N GLU A 14 5.45 7.08 -8.56
CA GLU A 14 6.16 6.82 -9.81
C GLU A 14 7.63 7.29 -9.63
N ASP A 15 8.60 6.41 -9.88
CA ASP A 15 10.05 6.64 -9.69
C ASP A 15 10.53 6.88 -8.25
N LYS A 16 9.71 6.55 -7.25
CA LYS A 16 10.10 6.58 -5.83
C LYS A 16 10.10 5.19 -5.23
N VAL A 17 10.81 5.05 -4.12
CA VAL A 17 10.76 3.85 -3.30
C VAL A 17 10.21 4.19 -1.93
N ALA A 18 9.39 3.29 -1.40
CA ALA A 18 8.90 3.35 -0.03
C ALA A 18 9.86 2.55 0.86
N PRO A 19 10.35 3.10 1.98
CA PRO A 19 11.13 2.35 2.94
C PRO A 19 10.24 1.30 3.63
N CYS A 20 10.85 0.21 4.08
CA CYS A 20 10.18 -0.80 4.89
C CYS A 20 10.45 -0.56 6.38
N VAL A 21 9.46 -0.83 7.22
CA VAL A 21 9.59 -0.85 8.68
C VAL A 21 9.11 -2.19 9.21
N VAL A 22 9.71 -2.66 10.32
CA VAL A 22 9.31 -3.88 11.02
C VAL A 22 8.75 -3.50 12.37
N CYS A 23 7.53 -3.94 12.66
CA CYS A 23 6.83 -3.70 13.92
C CYS A 23 6.63 -5.02 14.68
N GLU A 24 6.76 -4.98 15.99
CA GLU A 24 6.45 -6.12 16.87
C GLU A 24 5.01 -6.00 17.40
N THR A 25 4.25 -7.11 17.36
CA THR A 25 2.87 -7.20 17.84
C THR A 25 2.73 -8.28 18.93
N PRO A 26 3.07 -7.98 20.21
CA PRO A 26 3.31 -9.00 21.25
C PRO A 26 2.12 -9.94 21.53
N ASN A 27 0.90 -9.42 21.43
CA ASN A 27 -0.33 -10.16 21.71
C ASN A 27 -1.15 -10.48 20.45
N ARG A 28 -0.58 -10.23 19.26
CA ARG A 28 -1.26 -10.40 17.97
C ARG A 28 -0.31 -11.00 16.94
N PRO A 29 0.02 -12.31 17.04
CA PRO A 29 1.04 -12.94 16.22
C PRO A 29 0.61 -13.14 14.76
N THR A 30 -0.69 -13.07 14.46
CA THR A 30 -1.20 -13.28 13.11
C THR A 30 -1.35 -11.94 12.41
N VAL A 31 -0.60 -11.69 11.34
CA VAL A 31 -0.77 -10.51 10.49
C VAL A 31 -1.33 -10.94 9.14
N LYS A 32 -2.39 -10.28 8.67
CA LYS A 32 -3.03 -10.56 7.37
C LYS A 32 -3.34 -9.29 6.60
N MET A 33 -3.11 -9.37 5.30
CA MET A 33 -3.58 -8.39 4.33
C MET A 33 -4.97 -8.78 3.84
N PHE A 34 -5.93 -7.86 3.96
CA PHE A 34 -7.27 -7.98 3.42
C PHE A 34 -7.39 -7.08 2.17
N PRO A 35 -7.51 -7.65 0.96
CA PRO A 35 -7.66 -6.86 -0.25
C PRO A 35 -9.10 -6.33 -0.40
N SER A 36 -9.25 -5.27 -1.19
CA SER A 36 -10.54 -4.64 -1.52
C SER A 36 -11.31 -4.02 -0.34
N VAL A 37 -10.67 -3.87 0.82
CA VAL A 37 -11.22 -3.24 2.03
C VAL A 37 -10.20 -2.27 2.61
N ASN A 38 -10.65 -1.19 3.24
CA ASN A 38 -9.79 -0.27 3.99
C ASN A 38 -9.98 -0.37 5.51
N ILE A 39 -10.83 -1.29 5.96
CA ILE A 39 -11.18 -1.52 7.37
C ILE A 39 -11.06 -3.03 7.63
N CYS A 40 -10.55 -3.38 8.81
CA CYS A 40 -10.38 -4.77 9.24
C CYS A 40 -11.73 -5.43 9.56
N PRO A 41 -11.97 -6.68 9.14
CA PRO A 41 -13.21 -7.37 9.43
C PRO A 41 -13.25 -7.88 10.88
N GLY A 42 -14.42 -7.87 11.51
CA GLY A 42 -14.63 -8.49 12.83
C GLY A 42 -13.81 -7.83 13.94
N ASP A 43 -13.10 -8.64 14.72
CA ASP A 43 -12.28 -8.26 15.87
C ASP A 43 -10.78 -8.15 15.54
N TRP A 44 -10.43 -8.06 14.25
CA TRP A 44 -9.06 -7.81 13.81
C TRP A 44 -8.66 -6.37 14.12
N VAL A 45 -7.44 -6.20 14.62
CA VAL A 45 -6.89 -4.87 14.94
C VAL A 45 -6.24 -4.28 13.69
N PRO A 46 -6.58 -3.04 13.28
CA PRO A 46 -5.93 -2.39 12.15
C PRO A 46 -4.49 -2.01 12.50
N GLU A 47 -3.56 -2.42 11.63
CA GLU A 47 -2.15 -1.97 11.68
C GLU A 47 -1.94 -0.81 10.70
N TYR A 48 -2.39 -0.95 9.45
CA TYR A 48 -2.43 0.15 8.48
C TYR A 48 -3.40 -0.12 7.32
N SER A 49 -3.75 0.92 6.57
CA SER A 49 -4.58 0.83 5.37
C SER A 49 -3.93 1.57 4.21
N GLY A 50 -4.19 1.12 2.99
CA GLY A 50 -3.70 1.81 1.81
C GLY A 50 -4.16 1.16 0.53
N TYR A 51 -3.23 0.99 -0.42
CA TYR A 51 -3.54 0.51 -1.76
C TYR A 51 -2.68 -0.67 -2.18
N ILE A 52 -3.28 -1.58 -2.95
CA ILE A 52 -2.55 -2.69 -3.55
C ILE A 52 -1.60 -2.12 -4.61
N VAL A 53 -0.32 -2.45 -4.46
CA VAL A 53 0.72 -2.17 -5.44
C VAL A 53 1.21 -3.47 -6.08
N GLY A 54 1.68 -3.36 -7.32
CA GLY A 54 2.23 -4.46 -8.09
C GLY A 54 3.36 -3.98 -8.99
N ASN A 55 3.85 -4.85 -9.88
CA ASN A 55 4.89 -4.47 -10.83
C ASN A 55 4.34 -3.71 -12.04
N PHE A 56 5.24 -3.01 -12.71
CA PHE A 56 4.97 -2.36 -13.98
C PHE A 56 4.66 -3.36 -15.10
N TYR A 57 3.83 -2.91 -16.04
CA TYR A 57 3.37 -3.65 -17.23
C TYR A 57 4.48 -4.46 -17.91
N GLY A 58 4.16 -5.71 -18.28
CA GLY A 58 5.07 -6.62 -18.99
C GLY A 58 6.00 -7.44 -18.10
N LYS A 59 6.04 -7.19 -16.79
CA LYS A 59 6.72 -8.06 -15.82
C LYS A 59 5.67 -8.80 -14.99
N LEU A 60 5.59 -10.11 -15.15
CA LEU A 60 4.85 -10.99 -14.27
C LEU A 60 5.54 -11.00 -12.88
N ARG A 61 5.24 -10.04 -12.01
CA ARG A 61 5.36 -10.31 -10.56
C ARG A 61 4.09 -11.04 -10.15
N SER A 62 4.27 -12.18 -9.51
CA SER A 62 3.21 -12.94 -8.86
C SER A 62 2.72 -12.32 -7.55
N GLU A 63 3.34 -11.22 -7.10
CA GLU A 63 3.14 -10.69 -5.75
C GLU A 63 2.45 -9.32 -5.77
N PHE A 64 1.38 -9.24 -4.99
CA PHE A 64 0.61 -8.04 -4.70
C PHE A 64 0.80 -7.70 -3.22
N THR A 65 1.10 -6.45 -2.91
CA THR A 65 1.36 -6.01 -1.54
C THR A 65 0.55 -4.76 -1.22
N CYS A 66 0.07 -4.65 0.01
CA CYS A 66 -0.57 -3.44 0.51
C CYS A 66 0.50 -2.44 0.95
N VAL A 67 0.56 -1.29 0.28
CA VAL A 67 1.39 -0.15 0.71
C VAL A 67 0.48 0.87 1.37
N ASP A 68 0.99 1.53 2.42
CA ASP A 68 0.28 2.55 3.18
C ASP A 68 -0.33 3.64 2.26
N GLN A 69 -1.44 4.24 2.72
CA GLN A 69 -2.13 5.31 1.99
C GLN A 69 -1.25 6.57 1.81
N ASP A 70 -0.38 6.88 2.79
CA ASP A 70 0.61 7.95 2.73
C ASP A 70 2.00 7.39 3.05
N PRO A 71 2.62 6.66 2.10
CA PRO A 71 3.92 6.07 2.34
C PRO A 71 4.98 7.18 2.42
N ASP A 72 5.93 6.98 3.34
CA ASP A 72 7.20 7.67 3.26
C ASP A 72 7.87 7.30 1.93
N VAL A 73 8.46 8.27 1.25
CA VAL A 73 9.06 8.05 -0.06
C VAL A 73 10.38 8.77 -0.19
N TYR A 74 11.37 8.07 -0.73
CA TYR A 74 12.65 8.65 -1.09
C TYR A 74 12.83 8.70 -2.62
N ASN A 75 13.53 9.72 -3.08
CA ASN A 75 13.89 9.85 -4.50
C ASN A 75 15.06 8.91 -4.80
N ILE A 76 14.95 8.15 -5.89
CA ILE A 76 16.05 7.34 -6.38
C ILE A 76 17.05 8.27 -7.09
N THR A 77 18.26 8.41 -6.54
CA THR A 77 19.33 9.23 -7.13
C THR A 77 20.08 8.53 -8.26
N THR A 78 20.07 7.19 -8.28
CA THR A 78 20.69 6.35 -9.31
C THR A 78 19.68 5.35 -9.82
N LYS A 79 19.06 5.60 -10.99
CA LYS A 79 18.12 4.65 -11.61
C LYS A 79 18.90 3.42 -12.13
N ALA A 80 19.07 2.40 -11.31
CA ALA A 80 19.44 1.08 -11.82
C ALA A 80 18.22 0.51 -12.57
N LYS A 81 18.43 -0.17 -13.71
CA LYS A 81 17.34 -0.81 -14.48
C LYS A 81 16.53 -1.85 -13.68
N THR A 82 17.03 -2.22 -12.51
CA THR A 82 16.45 -3.17 -11.54
C THR A 82 15.68 -2.49 -10.41
N ASP A 83 15.63 -1.17 -10.34
CA ASP A 83 14.98 -0.49 -9.23
C ASP A 83 13.47 -0.79 -9.23
N PRO A 84 12.90 -1.11 -8.06
CA PRO A 84 11.50 -1.46 -7.95
C PRO A 84 10.66 -0.20 -8.15
N ASN A 85 10.08 -0.06 -9.34
CA ASN A 85 8.99 0.89 -9.56
C ASN A 85 7.77 0.40 -8.78
N ILE A 86 7.39 1.13 -7.73
CA ILE A 86 6.15 0.86 -6.98
C ILE A 86 5.01 1.52 -7.75
N LEU A 87 4.09 0.71 -8.28
CA LEU A 87 2.94 1.22 -9.00
C LEU A 87 1.65 0.70 -8.37
N PRO A 88 0.70 1.60 -8.04
CA PRO A 88 -0.62 1.18 -7.60
C PRO A 88 -1.28 0.34 -8.68
N VAL A 89 -1.83 -0.80 -8.28
CA VAL A 89 -2.71 -1.59 -9.14
C VAL A 89 -3.97 -0.78 -9.35
N LYS A 90 -4.25 -0.47 -10.62
CA LYS A 90 -5.45 0.23 -11.04
C LYS A 90 -6.44 -0.81 -11.54
N VAL A 91 -7.71 -0.63 -11.22
CA VAL A 91 -8.78 -1.47 -11.77
C VAL A 91 -9.00 -1.05 -13.22
N GLU A 92 -9.10 -1.98 -14.16
CA GLU A 92 -9.25 -1.60 -15.58
C GLU A 92 -10.56 -0.83 -15.85
N THR A 93 -11.59 -1.07 -15.04
CA THR A 93 -12.91 -0.43 -15.14
C THR A 93 -13.00 0.93 -14.43
N SER A 94 -12.04 1.28 -13.56
CA SER A 94 -12.00 2.57 -12.88
C SER A 94 -10.55 3.01 -12.64
N LYS A 95 -10.20 4.28 -12.91
CA LYS A 95 -8.83 4.81 -12.66
C LYS A 95 -8.43 4.85 -11.17
N ASN A 96 -9.14 4.12 -10.31
CA ASN A 96 -8.97 4.03 -8.89
C ASN A 96 -8.05 2.86 -8.54
N SER A 97 -7.27 3.05 -7.49
CA SER A 97 -6.45 2.00 -6.89
C SER A 97 -7.31 1.09 -6.02
N ILE A 98 -6.94 -0.19 -5.93
CA ILE A 98 -7.65 -1.17 -5.09
C ILE A 98 -7.27 -0.92 -3.63
N PRO A 99 -8.23 -0.64 -2.72
CA PRO A 99 -7.92 -0.45 -1.31
C PRO A 99 -7.51 -1.77 -0.64
N CYS A 100 -6.72 -1.67 0.42
CA CYS A 100 -6.34 -2.80 1.25
C CYS A 100 -6.15 -2.38 2.71
N ALA A 101 -6.25 -3.34 3.62
CA ALA A 101 -5.98 -3.17 5.04
C ALA A 101 -5.07 -4.30 5.54
N VAL A 102 -4.05 -3.96 6.30
CA VAL A 102 -3.24 -4.92 7.05
C VAL A 102 -3.70 -4.90 8.49
N CYS A 103 -4.01 -6.08 8.99
CA CYS A 103 -4.60 -6.26 10.31
C CYS A 103 -3.87 -7.36 11.06
N SER A 104 -3.89 -7.28 12.39
CA SER A 104 -3.29 -8.28 13.26
C SER A 104 -4.28 -8.86 14.27
N LYS A 105 -4.03 -10.11 14.68
CA LYS A 105 -4.82 -10.83 15.69
C LYS A 105 -3.95 -11.83 16.47
#